data_AF-B1A4R9-F1
#
_entry.id   AF-B1A4R9-F1
#
_cell.length_a   1.000
_cell.length_b   1.000
_cell.length_c   1.000
_cell.angle_alpha   90.00
_cell.angle_beta   90.00
_cell.angle_gamma   90.00
#
_symmetry.space_group_name_H-M   'P 1'
#
loop_
_entity.id
_entity.type
_entity.pdbx_description
1 polymer ?
#
loop_
_entity_poly.entity_id
_entity_poly.type
_entity_poly.pdbx_seq_one_letter_code
_entity_poly.pdbx_strand_id
1 'polypeptide(L)' 'TADHGMKPKHGANGDPAVIYVQDLLDDWLGEAAARVILPITDPYVVHH' A
#
# COMPACT_ATOMS: atom_id res chain seq x y z
N THR A 1 5.02 -27.41 3.72
CA THR A 1 5.41 -26.38 2.73
C THR A 1 4.87 -25.05 3.18
N ALA A 2 5.47 -23.93 2.79
CA ALA A 2 4.96 -22.59 3.09
C ALA A 2 3.97 -22.13 1.98
N ASP A 3 3.06 -21.21 2.34
CA ASP A 3 2.07 -20.59 1.46
C ASP A 3 2.67 -19.47 0.58
N HIS A 4 3.64 -18.72 1.11
CA HIS A 4 4.44 -17.75 0.35
C HIS A 4 5.84 -17.49 0.99
N GLY A 5 6.67 -16.69 0.31
CA GLY A 5 7.98 -16.25 0.80
C GLY A 5 7.97 -14.83 1.39
N MET A 6 9.16 -14.30 1.72
CA MET A 6 9.34 -12.95 2.25
C MET A 6 10.48 -12.20 1.53
N LYS A 7 10.34 -10.88 1.40
CA LYS A 7 11.34 -9.95 0.84
C LYS A 7 11.36 -8.64 1.64
N PRO A 8 12.51 -7.96 1.76
CA PRO A 8 12.58 -6.65 2.43
C PRO A 8 11.74 -5.61 1.68
N LYS A 9 11.10 -4.72 2.45
CA LYS A 9 10.21 -3.64 1.97
C LYS A 9 10.59 -2.28 2.57
N HIS A 10 11.87 -2.09 2.85
CA HIS A 10 12.41 -0.86 3.43
C HIS A 10 13.55 -0.31 2.57
N GLY A 11 13.78 1.00 2.68
CA GLY A 11 14.91 1.69 2.08
C GLY A 11 16.24 1.39 2.79
N ALA A 12 17.32 2.04 2.32
CA ALA A 12 18.66 1.89 2.89
C ALA A 12 18.74 2.32 4.37
N ASN A 13 17.89 3.27 4.78
CA ASN A 13 17.81 3.77 6.16
C ASN A 13 16.90 2.93 7.06
N GLY A 14 16.28 1.86 6.53
CA GLY A 14 15.32 1.02 7.26
C GLY A 14 13.87 1.52 7.25
N ASP A 15 13.62 2.72 6.72
CA ASP A 15 12.27 3.27 6.58
C ASP A 15 11.42 2.45 5.58
N PRO A 16 10.11 2.28 5.81
CA PRO A 16 9.22 1.62 4.87
C PRO A 16 9.25 2.25 3.47
N ALA A 17 9.32 1.41 2.44
CA ALA A 17 9.23 1.84 1.05
C ALA A 17 7.77 1.74 0.58
N VAL A 18 7.00 2.79 0.84
CA VAL A 18 5.54 2.85 0.58
C VAL A 18 5.24 3.77 -0.60
N ILE A 19 4.22 3.42 -1.40
CA ILE A 19 3.63 4.28 -2.43
C ILE A 19 2.16 4.50 -2.07
N TYR A 20 1.77 5.76 -1.87
CA TYR A 20 0.40 6.15 -1.56
C TYR A 20 -0.44 6.23 -2.84
N VAL A 21 -0.92 5.08 -3.30
CA VAL A 21 -1.64 4.98 -4.59
C VAL A 21 -2.96 5.76 -4.58
N GLN A 22 -3.63 5.87 -3.42
CA GLN A 22 -4.89 6.64 -3.33
C GLN A 22 -4.62 8.12 -3.62
N ASP A 23 -3.62 8.72 -2.99
CA ASP A 23 -3.21 10.11 -3.21
C ASP A 23 -2.88 10.38 -4.69
N LEU A 24 -2.12 9.48 -5.33
CA LEU A 24 -1.78 9.63 -6.75
C LEU A 24 -3.02 9.58 -7.66
N LEU A 25 -3.98 8.72 -7.35
CA LEU A 25 -5.22 8.61 -8.13
C LEU A 25 -6.16 9.78 -7.87
N ASP A 26 -6.22 10.30 -6.64
CA ASP A 26 -6.98 11.50 -6.30
C ASP A 26 -6.42 12.72 -7.03
N ASP A 27 -5.09 12.85 -7.14
CA ASP A 27 -4.42 13.89 -7.93
C ASP A 27 -4.73 13.82 -9.43
N TRP A 28 -4.81 12.61 -10.00
CA TRP A 28 -4.97 12.42 -11.45
C TRP A 28 -6.42 12.41 -11.91
N LEU A 29 -7.32 11.81 -11.14
CA LEU A 29 -8.70 11.53 -11.54
C LEU A 29 -9.72 12.43 -10.81
N GLY A 30 -9.27 13.15 -9.78
CA GLY A 30 -10.12 13.86 -8.84
C GLY A 30 -10.39 13.02 -7.59
N GLU A 31 -10.58 13.72 -6.48
CA GLU A 31 -10.81 13.13 -5.15
C GLU A 31 -11.93 12.08 -5.17
N ALA A 32 -11.60 10.88 -4.69
CA ALA A 32 -12.51 9.74 -4.56
C ALA A 32 -13.14 9.25 -5.88
N ALA A 33 -12.61 9.66 -7.04
CA ALA A 33 -13.03 9.12 -8.34
C ALA A 33 -12.63 7.63 -8.50
N ALA A 34 -11.59 7.19 -7.78
CA ALA A 34 -11.16 5.80 -7.67
C ALA A 34 -11.01 5.38 -6.20
N ARG A 35 -11.08 4.06 -5.96
CA ARG A 35 -10.93 3.47 -4.62
C ARG A 35 -9.84 2.40 -4.62
N VAL A 36 -8.77 2.64 -3.86
CA VAL A 36 -7.70 1.66 -3.63
C VAL A 36 -8.12 0.65 -2.56
N ILE A 37 -7.82 -0.63 -2.80
CA ILE A 37 -8.07 -1.74 -1.87
C ILE A 37 -6.76 -2.48 -1.61
N LEU A 38 -6.42 -2.73 -0.35
CA LEU A 38 -5.23 -3.45 0.09
C LEU A 38 -5.64 -4.79 0.74
N PRO A 39 -5.61 -5.91 0.02
CA PRO A 39 -6.22 -7.18 0.47
C PRO A 39 -5.33 -8.03 1.39
N ILE A 40 -4.18 -7.49 1.85
CA ILE A 40 -3.20 -8.25 2.64
C ILE A 40 -3.69 -8.53 4.07
N THR A 41 -4.55 -7.66 4.61
CA THR A 41 -5.22 -7.83 5.91
C THR A 41 -6.65 -7.30 5.83
N ASP A 42 -7.40 -7.38 6.93
CA ASP A 42 -8.74 -6.80 7.03
C ASP A 42 -8.75 -5.30 6.71
N PRO A 43 -9.82 -4.77 6.08
CA PRO A 43 -9.88 -3.38 5.61
C PRO A 43 -9.92 -2.33 6.73
N TYR A 44 -10.05 -2.76 7.99
CA TYR A 44 -10.01 -1.89 9.17
C TYR A 44 -8.60 -1.70 9.72
N VAL A 45 -7.61 -2.44 9.20
CA VAL A 45 -6.20 -2.17 9.44
C VAL A 45 -5.79 -1.02 8.53
N VAL A 46 -5.39 0.10 9.13
CA VAL A 46 -4.92 1.24 8.35
C VAL A 46 -3.49 0.97 7.90
N HIS A 47 -3.32 0.80 6.59
CA HIS A 47 -2.03 0.70 5.95
C HIS A 47 -1.53 2.13 5.67
N HIS A 48 -0.71 2.66 6.58
CA HIS A 48 0.02 3.91 6.40
C HIS A 48 1.41 3.66 5.80
#